data_AF-A0AAU4VGM5-F1
#
_entry.id   AF-A0AAU4VGM5-F1
#
_cell.length_a   1.000
_cell.length_b   1.000
_cell.length_c   1.000
_cell.angle_alpha   90.00
_cell.angle_beta   90.00
_cell.angle_gamma   90.00
#
_symmetry.space_group_name_H-M   'P 1'
#
loop_
_entity.id
_entity.type
_entity.pdbx_description
1 polymer ?
#
loop_
_entity_poly.entity_id
_entity_poly.type
_entity_poly.pdbx_seq_one_letter_code
_entity_poly.pdbx_strand_id
1 'polypeptide(L)'
;MPATRSAPLSAAELRTHLLPAVLPGGWTSVAEPQDESPKGASGAPATPSSCAELLDGQSVVDASTKAASAYATAMFSGGHSVGNGVIPGMEKLYSFPDDGAHRAMEDMRALVARCRSLELPHAAWEATETAGFAIAEGPRLGDESLVVQAMVTTGGEGGTERADATVVRVGSSLVVISSVLSLTQAEAGTVAGFMSTAVAQVASDHPEPVG
;
A
#
# COMPACT_ATOMS: atom_id res chain seq x y z
N MET A 1 -19.67 5.63 -22.42
CA MET A 1 -19.21 6.04 -21.08
C MET A 1 -19.31 4.80 -20.21
N PRO A 2 -18.21 4.25 -19.66
CA PRO A 2 -18.30 3.11 -18.74
C PRO A 2 -19.00 3.57 -17.46
N ALA A 3 -19.83 2.70 -16.88
CA ALA A 3 -20.55 2.98 -15.66
C ALA A 3 -19.57 3.16 -14.51
N THR A 4 -19.57 4.33 -13.87
CA THR A 4 -18.88 4.55 -12.60
C THR A 4 -19.52 3.64 -11.57
N ARG A 5 -18.85 2.54 -11.20
CA ARG A 5 -19.30 1.67 -10.10
C ARG A 5 -19.46 2.53 -8.86
N SER A 6 -20.71 2.75 -8.47
CA SER A 6 -21.08 3.63 -7.36
C SER A 6 -21.20 2.88 -6.03
N ALA A 7 -21.12 1.55 -6.05
CA ALA A 7 -21.21 0.72 -4.85
C ALA A 7 -19.81 0.25 -4.42
N PRO A 8 -19.49 0.31 -3.11
CA PRO A 8 -18.27 -0.28 -2.59
C PRO A 8 -18.23 -1.78 -2.87
N LEU A 9 -17.04 -2.27 -3.21
CA LEU A 9 -16.78 -3.69 -3.43
C LEU A 9 -16.66 -4.41 -2.08
N SER A 10 -17.23 -5.60 -2.00
CA SER A 10 -17.00 -6.51 -0.88
C SER A 10 -15.57 -7.06 -0.89
N ALA A 11 -15.12 -7.64 0.24
CA ALA A 11 -13.78 -8.26 0.31
C ALA A 11 -13.60 -9.42 -0.71
N ALA A 12 -14.66 -10.18 -0.96
CA ALA A 12 -14.65 -11.25 -1.95
C ALA A 12 -14.52 -10.70 -3.38
N GLU A 13 -15.23 -9.62 -3.71
CA GLU A 13 -15.09 -8.95 -5.00
C GLU A 13 -13.69 -8.35 -5.14
N LEU A 14 -13.21 -7.61 -4.15
CA LEU A 14 -11.85 -7.06 -4.15
C LEU A 14 -10.79 -8.14 -4.40
N ARG A 15 -10.95 -9.33 -3.80
CA ARG A 15 -10.03 -10.45 -4.04
C ARG A 15 -9.99 -10.86 -5.51
N THR A 16 -11.12 -10.81 -6.22
CA THR A 16 -11.16 -11.11 -7.67
C THR A 16 -10.51 -10.02 -8.53
N HIS A 17 -10.30 -8.82 -7.97
CA HIS A 17 -9.64 -7.69 -8.64
C HIS A 17 -8.16 -7.54 -8.27
N LEU A 18 -7.60 -8.44 -7.45
CA LEU A 18 -6.16 -8.48 -7.20
C LEU A 18 -5.41 -8.82 -8.49
N LEU A 19 -4.11 -8.56 -8.48
CA LEU A 19 -3.21 -8.92 -9.56
C LEU A 19 -3.25 -10.43 -9.85
N PRO A 20 -3.17 -10.84 -11.13
CA PRO A 20 -3.12 -12.24 -11.51
C PRO A 20 -1.94 -13.00 -10.88
N ALA A 21 -2.10 -14.30 -10.70
CA ALA A 21 -1.08 -15.12 -10.05
C ALA A 21 0.28 -15.15 -10.79
N VAL A 22 0.27 -14.91 -12.10
CA VAL A 22 1.48 -14.81 -12.92
C VAL A 22 1.67 -13.37 -13.36
N LEU A 23 2.82 -12.79 -13.01
CA LEU A 23 3.21 -11.44 -13.34
C LEU A 23 4.38 -11.42 -14.33
N PRO A 24 4.60 -10.31 -15.06
CA PRO A 24 5.71 -10.18 -15.99
C PRO A 24 7.07 -10.46 -15.35
N GLY A 25 8.01 -11.02 -16.13
CA GLY A 25 9.37 -11.26 -15.68
C GLY A 25 9.54 -12.43 -14.69
N GLY A 26 8.58 -13.37 -14.66
CA GLY A 26 8.64 -14.54 -13.78
C GLY A 26 8.24 -14.27 -12.33
N TRP A 27 7.62 -13.11 -12.08
CA TRP A 27 7.03 -12.79 -10.80
C TRP A 27 5.69 -13.51 -10.63
N THR A 28 5.31 -13.74 -9.39
CA THR A 28 4.02 -14.31 -9.01
C THR A 28 3.35 -13.45 -7.96
N SER A 29 2.02 -13.45 -7.97
CA SER A 29 1.17 -12.83 -6.95
C SER A 29 0.41 -13.92 -6.23
N VAL A 30 0.34 -13.88 -4.91
CA VAL A 30 -0.44 -14.83 -4.11
C VAL A 30 -1.37 -14.05 -3.20
N ALA A 31 -2.66 -14.20 -3.41
CA ALA A 31 -3.67 -13.54 -2.61
C ALA A 31 -3.72 -14.15 -1.20
N GLU A 32 -3.53 -13.34 -0.17
CA GLU A 32 -3.53 -13.80 1.24
C GLU A 32 -4.90 -14.36 1.63
N PRO A 33 -4.98 -15.40 2.49
CA PRO A 33 -6.27 -15.88 2.98
C PRO A 33 -7.13 -14.73 3.49
N GLN A 34 -8.43 -14.76 3.18
CA GLN A 34 -9.34 -13.70 3.59
C GLN A 34 -9.45 -13.72 5.12
N ASP A 35 -8.97 -12.67 5.79
CA ASP A 35 -9.33 -12.44 7.18
C ASP A 35 -10.83 -12.09 7.23
N GLU A 36 -11.59 -12.82 8.05
CA GLU A 36 -13.00 -12.53 8.28
C GLU A 36 -13.14 -11.15 8.96
N SER A 37 -13.43 -10.14 8.12
CA SER A 37 -13.77 -8.75 8.44
C SER A 37 -12.64 -7.89 9.03
N PRO A 38 -12.35 -6.69 8.46
CA PRO A 38 -12.03 -5.57 9.34
C PRO A 38 -13.23 -5.40 10.26
N LYS A 39 -13.02 -5.42 11.59
CA LYS A 39 -14.07 -5.08 12.56
C LYS A 39 -14.63 -3.69 12.23
N GLY A 40 -15.73 -3.66 11.47
CA GLY A 40 -16.46 -2.43 11.18
C GLY A 40 -17.38 -2.07 12.34
N ALA A 41 -17.40 -0.77 12.64
CA ALA A 41 -18.42 -0.05 13.38
C ALA A 41 -18.56 -0.28 14.90
N SER A 42 -17.83 0.54 15.66
CA SER A 42 -18.50 1.36 16.68
C SER A 42 -17.89 2.76 16.61
N GLY A 43 -18.72 3.79 16.70
CA GLY A 43 -18.39 5.21 16.46
C GLY A 43 -17.41 5.83 17.46
N ALA A 44 -16.30 5.16 17.73
CA ALA A 44 -15.15 5.78 18.35
C ALA A 44 -14.47 6.66 17.29
N PRO A 45 -14.17 7.94 17.61
CA PRO A 45 -13.31 8.73 16.75
C PRO A 45 -12.04 7.92 16.49
N ALA A 46 -11.66 7.76 15.21
CA ALA A 46 -10.40 7.15 14.86
C ALA A 46 -9.31 7.90 15.63
N THR A 47 -8.73 7.27 16.66
CA THR A 47 -7.62 7.87 17.38
C THR A 47 -6.58 8.19 16.31
N PRO A 48 -6.14 9.45 16.17
CA PRO A 48 -5.14 9.78 15.17
C PRO A 48 -3.94 8.86 15.43
N SER A 49 -3.55 8.10 14.41
CA SER A 49 -2.43 7.18 14.53
C SER A 49 -1.25 7.96 15.06
N SER A 50 -0.67 7.47 16.17
CA SER A 50 0.52 8.12 16.72
C SER A 50 1.64 7.93 15.70
N CYS A 51 2.43 8.97 15.45
CA CYS A 51 3.47 8.86 14.44
C CYS A 51 4.50 7.76 14.75
N ALA A 52 4.59 7.32 16.02
CA ALA A 52 5.48 6.27 16.50
C ALA A 52 5.16 4.87 15.94
N GLU A 53 3.96 4.66 15.39
CA GLU A 53 3.56 3.39 14.77
C GLU A 53 3.90 3.33 13.27
N LEU A 54 4.46 4.40 12.71
CA LEU A 54 4.77 4.48 11.29
C LEU A 54 6.19 4.00 11.03
N LEU A 55 6.32 2.90 10.27
CA LEU A 55 7.60 2.29 9.93
C LEU A 55 7.93 2.39 8.44
N ASP A 56 6.90 2.32 7.58
CA ASP A 56 7.04 2.33 6.13
C ASP A 56 5.87 3.08 5.45
N GLY A 57 5.92 3.20 4.12
CA GLY A 57 4.86 3.84 3.34
C GLY A 57 3.52 3.11 3.50
N GLN A 58 3.53 1.78 3.64
CA GLN A 58 2.30 0.99 3.83
C GLN A 58 1.63 1.31 5.17
N SER A 59 2.40 1.53 6.23
CA SER A 59 1.91 1.88 7.57
C SER A 59 1.15 3.21 7.55
N VAL A 60 1.62 4.19 6.77
CA VAL A 60 0.93 5.48 6.56
C VAL A 60 -0.41 5.26 5.85
N VAL A 61 -0.42 4.40 4.82
CA VAL A 61 -1.64 4.06 4.09
C VAL A 61 -2.63 3.38 5.02
N ASP A 62 -2.23 2.32 5.71
CA ASP A 62 -3.07 1.56 6.64
C ASP A 62 -3.63 2.44 7.77
N ALA A 63 -2.83 3.37 8.28
CA ALA A 63 -3.27 4.37 9.25
C ALA A 63 -4.37 5.31 8.72
N SER A 64 -4.37 5.56 7.41
CA SER A 64 -5.27 6.51 6.73
C SER A 64 -6.48 5.82 6.08
N THR A 65 -6.52 4.48 6.03
CA THR A 65 -7.59 3.70 5.40
C THR A 65 -8.50 2.98 6.41
N LYS A 66 -8.45 3.34 7.70
CA LYS A 66 -9.28 2.72 8.77
C LYS A 66 -10.79 2.78 8.52
N ALA A 67 -11.25 3.69 7.67
CA ALA A 67 -12.66 3.83 7.28
C ALA A 67 -13.08 2.92 6.12
N ALA A 68 -12.17 2.14 5.54
CA ALA A 68 -12.48 1.20 4.47
C ALA A 68 -13.51 0.16 4.95
N SER A 69 -14.51 -0.13 4.12
CA SER A 69 -15.51 -1.16 4.41
C SER A 69 -15.01 -2.57 4.14
N ALA A 70 -14.02 -2.71 3.26
CA ALA A 70 -13.39 -3.97 2.91
C ALA A 70 -11.96 -3.75 2.41
N TYR A 71 -11.12 -4.78 2.53
CA TYR A 71 -9.83 -4.83 1.87
C TYR A 71 -9.51 -6.25 1.38
N ALA A 72 -8.56 -6.35 0.47
CA ALA A 72 -7.95 -7.61 0.04
C ALA A 72 -6.44 -7.39 -0.18
N THR A 73 -5.63 -8.41 0.09
CA THR A 73 -4.17 -8.33 0.01
C THR A 73 -3.63 -9.44 -0.88
N ALA A 74 -2.57 -9.15 -1.64
CA ALA A 74 -1.73 -10.13 -2.28
C ALA A 74 -0.24 -9.85 -2.01
N MET A 75 0.54 -10.91 -1.85
CA MET A 75 1.99 -10.83 -1.70
C MET A 75 2.68 -11.16 -3.01
N PHE A 76 3.71 -10.40 -3.37
CA PHE A 76 4.52 -10.70 -4.54
C PHE A 76 5.65 -11.65 -4.20
N SER A 77 6.00 -12.52 -5.14
CA SER A 77 7.20 -13.35 -5.07
C SER A 77 7.88 -13.30 -6.44
N GLY A 78 9.18 -13.12 -6.46
CA GLY A 78 9.95 -12.92 -7.69
C GLY A 78 11.18 -12.06 -7.44
N GLY A 79 12.04 -11.95 -8.44
CA GLY A 79 13.31 -11.23 -8.30
C GLY A 79 14.39 -12.02 -7.56
N HIS A 80 15.51 -11.35 -7.27
CA HIS A 80 16.67 -11.94 -6.59
C HIS A 80 16.37 -12.23 -5.11
N SER A 81 15.30 -11.65 -4.55
CA SER A 81 14.86 -11.79 -3.16
C SER A 81 14.29 -13.18 -2.83
N VAL A 82 13.80 -13.93 -3.83
CA VAL A 82 13.20 -15.28 -3.67
C VAL A 82 14.19 -16.28 -3.05
N GLY A 83 15.48 -16.13 -3.34
CA GLY A 83 16.53 -16.99 -2.77
C GLY A 83 16.84 -16.73 -1.29
N ASN A 84 16.39 -15.59 -0.76
CA ASN A 84 16.71 -15.13 0.59
C ASN A 84 15.49 -15.15 1.53
N GLY A 85 14.32 -15.59 1.07
CA GLY A 85 13.08 -15.64 1.86
C GLY A 85 12.44 -14.26 2.14
N VAL A 86 12.90 -13.20 1.46
CA VAL A 86 12.34 -11.84 1.61
C VAL A 86 11.16 -11.70 0.67
N ILE A 87 10.01 -11.27 1.21
CA ILE A 87 8.84 -10.97 0.39
C ILE A 87 9.03 -9.57 -0.21
N PRO A 88 9.22 -9.45 -1.53
CA PRO A 88 9.64 -8.19 -2.16
C PRO A 88 8.61 -7.05 -2.09
N GLY A 89 7.33 -7.35 -1.86
CA GLY A 89 6.30 -6.34 -1.75
C GLY A 89 4.90 -6.93 -1.72
N MET A 90 3.91 -6.04 -1.71
CA MET A 90 2.50 -6.43 -1.64
C MET A 90 1.61 -5.49 -2.44
N GLU A 91 0.47 -6.04 -2.83
CA GLU A 91 -0.70 -5.30 -3.28
C GLU A 91 -1.73 -5.28 -2.16
N LYS A 92 -2.33 -4.12 -1.90
CA LYS A 92 -3.51 -4.03 -1.05
C LYS A 92 -4.58 -3.19 -1.73
N LEU A 93 -5.78 -3.75 -1.82
CA LEU A 93 -6.96 -3.08 -2.33
C LEU A 93 -7.84 -2.70 -1.15
N TYR A 94 -8.36 -1.47 -1.17
CA TYR A 94 -9.32 -0.98 -0.20
C TYR A 94 -10.58 -0.53 -0.93
N SER A 95 -11.75 -0.81 -0.37
CA SER A 95 -13.01 -0.23 -0.83
C SER A 95 -13.66 0.61 0.26
N PHE A 96 -14.25 1.72 -0.16
CA PHE A 96 -14.86 2.71 0.72
C PHE A 96 -16.30 2.99 0.30
N PRO A 97 -17.19 3.25 1.27
CA PRO A 97 -18.46 3.90 0.98
C PRO A 97 -18.23 5.38 0.61
N ASP A 98 -19.11 5.92 -0.23
CA ASP A 98 -19.15 7.35 -0.61
C ASP A 98 -17.77 7.88 -1.06
N ASP A 99 -17.44 9.13 -0.70
CA ASP A 99 -16.13 9.77 -0.96
C ASP A 99 -14.99 9.30 -0.04
N GLY A 100 -15.15 8.17 0.67
CA GLY A 100 -14.17 7.71 1.65
C GLY A 100 -12.76 7.49 1.08
N ALA A 101 -12.66 7.03 -0.17
CA ALA A 101 -11.37 6.82 -0.84
C ALA A 101 -10.63 8.15 -1.08
N HIS A 102 -11.33 9.23 -1.43
CA HIS A 102 -10.72 10.55 -1.60
C HIS A 102 -10.27 11.13 -0.25
N ARG A 103 -11.12 11.02 0.78
CA ARG A 103 -10.75 11.45 2.15
C ARG A 103 -9.51 10.72 2.68
N ALA A 104 -9.40 9.43 2.42
CA ALA A 104 -8.20 8.66 2.79
C ALA A 104 -6.92 9.23 2.13
N MET A 105 -6.98 9.68 0.87
CA MET A 105 -5.85 10.35 0.18
C MET A 105 -5.48 11.67 0.85
N GLU A 106 -6.47 12.44 1.32
CA GLU A 106 -6.24 13.66 2.10
C GLU A 106 -5.63 13.33 3.48
N ASP A 107 -6.14 12.30 4.15
CA ASP A 107 -5.65 11.85 5.45
C ASP A 107 -4.18 11.38 5.37
N MET A 108 -3.78 10.69 4.30
CA MET A 108 -2.38 10.33 4.04
C MET A 108 -1.50 11.57 3.95
N ARG A 109 -1.91 12.58 3.16
CA ARG A 109 -1.16 13.84 3.03
C ARG A 109 -1.05 14.56 4.37
N ALA A 110 -2.15 14.62 5.12
CA ALA A 110 -2.18 15.26 6.42
C ALA A 110 -1.31 14.50 7.44
N LEU A 111 -1.33 13.17 7.43
CA LEU A 111 -0.52 12.33 8.31
C LEU A 111 0.97 12.51 8.03
N VAL A 112 1.39 12.43 6.76
CA VAL A 112 2.79 12.68 6.37
C VAL A 112 3.24 14.10 6.71
N ALA A 113 2.37 15.10 6.54
CA ALA A 113 2.70 16.48 6.92
C ALA A 113 2.95 16.63 8.43
N ARG A 114 2.23 15.88 9.28
CA ARG A 114 2.44 15.86 10.73
C ARG A 114 3.64 15.01 11.17
N CYS A 115 3.87 13.88 10.49
CA CYS A 115 4.84 12.86 10.87
C CYS A 115 6.07 12.82 9.94
N ARG A 116 6.49 13.98 9.39
CA ARG A 116 7.52 14.05 8.34
C ARG A 116 8.85 13.39 8.74
N SER A 117 9.21 13.40 10.01
CA SER A 117 10.40 12.72 10.52
C SER A 117 10.16 12.24 11.94
N LEU A 118 10.56 11.00 12.23
CA LEU A 118 10.55 10.40 13.55
C LEU A 118 11.86 9.71 13.86
N GLU A 119 12.18 9.69 15.16
CA GLU A 119 13.10 8.72 15.73
C GLU A 119 12.32 7.44 16.03
N LEU A 120 12.82 6.31 15.54
CA LEU A 120 12.22 5.01 15.80
C LEU A 120 12.60 4.54 17.22
N PRO A 121 11.72 3.78 17.91
CA PRO A 121 12.04 3.19 19.19
C PRO A 121 13.27 2.28 19.06
N HIS A 122 14.31 2.55 19.83
CA HIS A 122 15.54 1.78 19.84
C HIS A 122 15.92 1.41 21.28
N ALA A 123 16.60 0.28 21.46
CA ALA A 123 17.21 0.00 22.75
C ALA A 123 18.38 0.97 23.00
N ALA A 124 18.67 1.30 24.26
CA ALA A 124 19.69 2.32 24.61
C ALA A 124 21.13 2.00 24.12
N TRP A 125 21.36 0.79 23.63
CA TRP A 125 22.64 0.31 23.09
C TRP A 125 22.66 0.16 21.57
N GLU A 126 21.54 0.45 20.89
CA GLU A 126 21.41 0.46 19.44
C GLU A 126 21.57 1.88 18.89
N ALA A 127 22.05 1.98 17.65
CA ALA A 127 22.13 3.27 17.00
C ALA A 127 20.72 3.82 16.74
N THR A 128 20.56 5.13 16.90
CA THR A 128 19.27 5.78 16.63
C THR A 128 18.92 5.61 15.15
N GLU A 129 17.74 5.05 14.90
CA GLU A 129 17.16 4.97 13.57
C GLU A 129 16.13 6.09 13.39
N THR A 130 16.11 6.70 12.22
CA THR A 130 15.14 7.74 11.89
C THR A 130 14.33 7.35 10.66
N ALA A 131 13.00 7.45 10.78
CA ALA A 131 12.08 7.29 9.67
C ALA A 131 11.66 8.67 9.15
N GLY A 132 11.84 8.91 7.86
CA GLY A 132 11.42 10.11 7.16
C GLY A 132 10.30 9.80 6.18
N PHE A 133 9.24 10.60 6.19
CA PHE A 133 8.07 10.43 5.34
C PHE A 133 7.84 11.65 4.44
N ALA A 134 7.54 11.42 3.17
CA ALA A 134 7.18 12.45 2.21
C ALA A 134 6.08 11.99 1.24
N ILE A 135 5.33 12.94 0.69
CA ILE A 135 4.42 12.69 -0.42
C ILE A 135 5.08 13.17 -1.70
N ALA A 136 5.13 12.31 -2.71
CA ALA A 136 5.50 12.67 -4.07
C ALA A 136 4.32 12.47 -5.04
N GLU A 137 4.42 13.06 -6.22
CA GLU A 137 3.45 12.84 -7.29
C GLU A 137 3.42 11.36 -7.68
N GLY A 138 2.21 10.81 -7.80
CA GLY A 138 1.97 9.44 -8.24
C GLY A 138 1.96 9.29 -9.76
N PRO A 139 1.86 8.05 -10.26
CA PRO A 139 1.69 7.79 -11.68
C PRO A 139 0.37 8.40 -12.17
N ARG A 140 0.31 8.88 -13.42
CA ARG A 140 -0.94 9.44 -14.00
C ARG A 140 -1.91 8.31 -14.39
N LEU A 141 -2.46 7.66 -13.38
CA LEU A 141 -3.38 6.53 -13.43
C LEU A 141 -4.55 6.78 -12.47
N GLY A 142 -5.71 6.21 -12.79
CA GLY A 142 -6.92 6.37 -11.99
C GLY A 142 -7.42 7.82 -11.96
N ASP A 143 -8.19 8.13 -10.92
CA ASP A 143 -8.74 9.47 -10.69
C ASP A 143 -7.76 10.39 -9.96
N GLU A 144 -6.91 9.81 -9.12
CA GLU A 144 -5.94 10.50 -8.27
C GLU A 144 -4.85 9.52 -7.85
N SER A 145 -3.61 9.99 -7.71
CA SER A 145 -2.50 9.15 -7.27
C SER A 145 -1.48 9.91 -6.45
N LEU A 146 -0.76 9.19 -5.59
CA LEU A 146 0.37 9.69 -4.82
C LEU A 146 1.37 8.57 -4.55
N VAL A 147 2.61 8.94 -4.22
CA VAL A 147 3.57 8.01 -3.60
C VAL A 147 3.84 8.48 -2.19
N VAL A 148 3.58 7.63 -1.21
CA VAL A 148 4.11 7.80 0.15
C VAL A 148 5.52 7.26 0.15
N GLN A 149 6.48 8.17 0.25
CA GLN A 149 7.89 7.83 0.37
C GLN A 149 8.22 7.63 1.83
N ALA A 150 8.84 6.51 2.17
CA ALA A 150 9.38 6.27 3.50
C ALA A 150 10.86 5.90 3.40
N MET A 151 11.68 6.61 4.15
CA MET A 151 13.13 6.39 4.22
C MET A 151 13.54 6.10 5.66
N VAL A 152 14.21 4.98 5.88
CA VAL A 152 14.79 4.64 7.18
C VAL A 152 16.30 4.86 7.10
N THR A 153 16.82 5.67 8.02
CA THR A 153 18.25 5.97 8.13
C THR A 153 18.77 5.39 9.44
N THR A 154 19.73 4.47 9.35
CA THR A 154 20.41 3.85 10.51
C THR A 154 21.69 4.62 10.85
N GLY A 155 21.88 5.01 12.11
CA GLY A 155 23.12 5.64 12.57
C GLY A 155 24.28 4.63 12.63
N GLY A 156 25.50 5.05 12.28
CA GLY A 156 26.73 4.24 12.49
C GLY A 156 27.46 3.86 11.20
N GLU A 157 26.92 2.94 10.40
CA GLU A 157 27.56 2.43 9.17
C GLU A 157 26.65 2.45 7.91
N GLY A 158 25.62 3.30 7.92
CA GLY A 158 25.19 4.06 6.74
C GLY A 158 24.51 3.27 5.62
N GLY A 159 23.27 2.86 5.86
CA GLY A 159 22.31 2.58 4.79
C GLY A 159 21.11 3.52 4.91
N THR A 160 20.69 4.15 3.81
CA THR A 160 19.33 4.68 3.70
C THR A 160 18.51 3.64 2.97
N GLU A 161 17.55 3.06 3.66
CA GLU A 161 16.61 2.11 3.07
C GLU A 161 15.30 2.79 2.74
N ARG A 162 14.59 2.25 1.75
CA ARG A 162 13.36 2.86 1.23
C ARG A 162 12.25 1.83 1.17
N ALA A 163 11.08 2.20 1.67
CA ALA A 163 9.89 1.36 1.66
C ALA A 163 8.67 2.21 1.27
N ASP A 164 8.56 2.48 -0.03
CA ASP A 164 7.49 3.32 -0.55
C ASP A 164 6.16 2.56 -0.67
N ALA A 165 5.06 3.31 -0.62
CA ALA A 165 3.76 2.85 -1.05
C ALA A 165 3.24 3.78 -2.17
N THR A 166 2.99 3.22 -3.35
CA THR A 166 2.28 3.91 -4.43
C THR A 166 0.78 3.67 -4.25
N VAL A 167 0.00 4.74 -4.28
CA VAL A 167 -1.45 4.69 -4.09
C VAL A 167 -2.16 5.32 -5.28
N VAL A 168 -3.14 4.62 -5.83
CA VAL A 168 -4.01 5.11 -6.91
C VAL A 168 -5.46 4.93 -6.50
N ARG A 169 -6.24 6.02 -6.59
CA ARG A 169 -7.69 6.00 -6.40
C ARG A 169 -8.40 5.68 -7.70
N VAL A 170 -9.33 4.73 -7.65
CA VAL A 170 -10.18 4.33 -8.77
C VAL A 170 -11.61 4.26 -8.25
N GLY A 171 -12.41 5.29 -8.55
CA GLY A 171 -13.75 5.44 -7.99
C GLY A 171 -13.73 5.45 -6.46
N SER A 172 -14.44 4.50 -5.86
CA SER A 172 -14.56 4.30 -4.41
C SER A 172 -13.49 3.36 -3.82
N SER A 173 -12.48 2.98 -4.61
CA SER A 173 -11.43 2.05 -4.19
C SER A 173 -10.05 2.69 -4.24
N LEU A 174 -9.14 2.17 -3.41
CA LEU A 174 -7.71 2.47 -3.49
C LEU A 174 -6.94 1.22 -3.88
N VAL A 175 -6.03 1.37 -4.84
CA VAL A 175 -5.04 0.39 -5.25
C VAL A 175 -3.71 0.79 -4.65
N VAL A 176 -3.11 -0.09 -3.85
CA VAL A 176 -1.86 0.17 -3.15
C VAL A 176 -0.85 -0.87 -3.56
N ILE A 177 0.32 -0.43 -3.98
CA ILE A 177 1.49 -1.28 -4.18
C ILE A 177 2.61 -0.75 -3.31
N SER A 178 3.12 -1.59 -2.42
CA SER A 178 4.24 -1.25 -1.55
C SER A 178 5.41 -2.19 -1.74
N SER A 179 6.60 -1.63 -1.61
CA SER A 179 7.87 -2.35 -1.56
C SER A 179 8.36 -2.42 -0.12
N VAL A 180 8.90 -3.57 0.29
CA VAL A 180 9.55 -3.67 1.61
C VAL A 180 10.94 -3.02 1.59
N LEU A 181 11.46 -2.77 2.80
CA LEU A 181 12.85 -2.42 3.02
C LEU A 181 13.77 -3.51 2.42
N SER A 182 14.94 -3.12 1.89
CA SER A 182 15.95 -4.00 1.27
C SER A 182 15.77 -4.42 -0.20
N LEU A 183 14.81 -3.87 -0.97
CA LEU A 183 14.79 -4.12 -2.43
C LEU A 183 15.89 -3.38 -3.20
N THR A 184 16.40 -4.02 -4.26
CA THR A 184 17.22 -3.30 -5.24
C THR A 184 16.37 -2.27 -6.00
N GLN A 185 16.98 -1.21 -6.51
CA GLN A 185 16.27 -0.20 -7.31
C GLN A 185 15.53 -0.80 -8.53
N ALA A 186 16.10 -1.84 -9.15
CA ALA A 186 15.49 -2.53 -10.29
C ALA A 186 14.24 -3.33 -9.89
N GLU A 187 14.27 -3.98 -8.72
CA GLU A 187 13.11 -4.71 -8.20
C GLU A 187 12.02 -3.76 -7.73
N ALA A 188 12.38 -2.67 -7.04
CA ALA A 188 11.44 -1.62 -6.66
C ALA A 188 10.74 -1.02 -7.89
N GLY A 189 11.49 -0.78 -8.98
CA GLY A 189 10.92 -0.34 -10.25
C GLY A 189 10.00 -1.37 -10.91
N THR A 190 10.30 -2.65 -10.77
CA THR A 190 9.46 -3.74 -11.29
C THR A 190 8.14 -3.85 -10.51
N VAL A 191 8.22 -3.86 -9.17
CA VAL A 191 7.04 -3.88 -8.27
C VAL A 191 6.15 -2.67 -8.53
N ALA A 192 6.72 -1.47 -8.58
CA ALA A 192 5.96 -0.25 -8.93
C ALA A 192 5.31 -0.33 -10.32
N GLY A 193 5.96 -1.03 -11.27
CA GLY A 193 5.44 -1.28 -12.62
C GLY A 193 4.14 -2.08 -12.65
N PHE A 194 3.84 -2.90 -11.63
CA PHE A 194 2.59 -3.64 -11.55
C PHE A 194 1.36 -2.75 -11.34
N MET A 195 1.54 -1.48 -10.94
CA MET A 195 0.44 -0.55 -10.64
C MET A 195 -0.50 -0.35 -11.83
N SER A 196 0.04 -0.29 -13.05
CA SER A 196 -0.81 -0.14 -14.25
C SER A 196 -1.75 -1.33 -14.44
N THR A 197 -1.27 -2.55 -14.16
CA THR A 197 -2.07 -3.77 -14.28
C THR A 197 -3.09 -3.84 -13.15
N ALA A 198 -2.69 -3.52 -11.92
CA ALA A 198 -3.58 -3.51 -10.75
C ALA A 198 -4.75 -2.53 -10.92
N VAL A 199 -4.48 -1.31 -11.40
CA VAL A 199 -5.51 -0.32 -11.72
C VAL A 199 -6.45 -0.84 -12.81
N ALA A 200 -5.93 -1.51 -13.84
CA ALA A 200 -6.75 -2.10 -14.90
C ALA A 200 -7.66 -3.23 -14.37
N GLN A 201 -7.17 -4.07 -13.45
CA GLN A 201 -7.98 -5.12 -12.82
C GLN A 201 -9.15 -4.51 -12.03
N VAL A 202 -8.89 -3.51 -11.20
CA VAL A 202 -9.93 -2.85 -10.38
C VAL A 202 -10.93 -2.06 -11.21
N ALA A 203 -10.49 -1.44 -12.30
CA ALA A 203 -11.38 -0.72 -13.22
C ALA A 203 -12.20 -1.65 -14.13
N SER A 204 -11.82 -2.93 -14.26
CA SER A 204 -12.48 -3.88 -15.16
C SER A 204 -13.78 -4.41 -14.57
N ASP A 205 -14.80 -4.60 -15.41
CA ASP A 205 -15.99 -5.36 -15.01
C ASP A 205 -15.76 -6.88 -14.97
N HIS A 206 -14.71 -7.34 -15.65
CA HIS A 206 -14.32 -8.74 -15.76
C HIS A 206 -12.81 -8.82 -15.52
N PRO A 207 -12.35 -8.81 -14.26
CA PRO A 207 -10.94 -8.95 -13.95
C PRO A 207 -10.42 -10.33 -14.40
N GLU A 208 -9.13 -10.40 -14.70
CA GLU A 208 -8.49 -11.69 -14.98
C GLU A 208 -8.45 -12.56 -13.71
N PRO A 209 -8.48 -13.89 -13.84
CA PRO A 209 -8.52 -14.77 -12.67
C PRO A 209 -7.28 -14.59 -11.77
N VAL A 210 -7.55 -14.44 -10.47
CA VAL A 210 -6.55 -14.51 -9.41
C VAL A 210 -6.35 -15.98 -9.02
N GLY A 211 -5.10 -16.41 -8.89
CA GLY A 211 -4.75 -17.81 -8.55
C GLY A 211 -4.52 -18.06 -7.06
#